data_AF-A0A797SP66-F1
#
_entry.id   AF-A0A797SP66-F1
#
_cell.length_a   1.000
_cell.length_b   1.000
_cell.length_c   1.000
_cell.angle_alpha   90.00
_cell.angle_beta   90.00
_cell.angle_gamma   90.00
#
_symmetry.space_group_name_H-M   'P 1'
#
loop_
_entity.id
_entity.type
_entity.pdbx_description
1 polymer ?
#
loop_
_entity_poly.entity_id
_entity_poly.type
_entity_poly.pdbx_seq_one_letter_code
_entity_poly.pdbx_strand_id
1 'polypeptide(L)'
;MKRILPLILALVAGMAQADSNSDYRAGSDFARQIQGQGTGSIQGFKPQESIPSYNANPDETKYYGGVTAGGDGGLKNDGTTEWATGETGKTITESFMNKPKDILSPDAPFIQTGRDVVNR
;
A
#
# COMPACT_ATOMS: atom_id res chain seq x y z
N MET A 1 -71.25 -20.13 -34.29
CA MET A 1 -70.36 -19.50 -33.28
C MET A 1 -69.45 -20.49 -32.53
N LYS A 2 -69.87 -21.73 -32.23
CA LYS A 2 -69.07 -22.73 -31.47
C LYS A 2 -67.79 -23.28 -32.14
N ARG A 3 -67.65 -23.15 -33.47
CA ARG A 3 -66.46 -23.62 -34.22
C ARG A 3 -65.36 -22.59 -34.40
N ILE A 4 -65.64 -21.32 -34.07
CA ILE A 4 -64.70 -20.20 -34.22
C ILE A 4 -63.85 -20.04 -32.95
N LEU A 5 -64.41 -20.40 -31.80
CA LEU A 5 -63.75 -20.36 -30.50
C LEU A 5 -62.42 -21.16 -30.43
N PRO A 6 -62.33 -22.41 -30.93
CA PRO A 6 -61.04 -23.13 -30.93
C PRO A 6 -60.01 -22.51 -31.89
N LEU A 7 -60.46 -21.85 -32.97
CA LEU A 7 -59.59 -21.22 -33.96
C LEU A 7 -58.96 -19.93 -33.39
N ILE A 8 -59.74 -19.15 -32.63
CA ILE A 8 -59.26 -17.96 -31.92
C ILE A 8 -58.31 -18.37 -30.80
N LEU A 9 -58.60 -19.44 -30.07
CA LEU A 9 -57.73 -19.94 -29.00
C LEU A 9 -56.38 -20.45 -29.54
N ALA A 10 -56.38 -21.10 -30.70
CA ALA A 10 -55.15 -21.51 -31.39
C ALA A 10 -54.33 -20.32 -31.90
N LEU A 11 -54.98 -19.24 -32.36
CA LEU A 11 -54.32 -18.03 -32.81
C LEU A 11 -53.66 -17.27 -31.65
N VAL A 12 -54.31 -17.23 -30.48
CA VAL A 12 -53.77 -16.62 -29.25
C VAL A 12 -52.60 -17.44 -28.70
N ALA A 13 -52.65 -18.78 -28.78
CA ALA A 13 -51.54 -19.64 -28.39
C ALA A 13 -50.29 -19.49 -29.29
N GLY A 14 -50.47 -19.14 -30.57
CA GLY A 14 -49.37 -18.86 -31.48
C GLY A 14 -48.65 -17.53 -31.22
N MET A 15 -49.32 -16.58 -30.57
CA MET A 15 -48.74 -15.27 -30.21
C MET A 15 -48.07 -15.25 -28.83
N ALA A 16 -48.27 -16.29 -28.02
CA ALA A 16 -47.60 -16.47 -26.73
C ALA A 16 -46.25 -17.20 -26.89
N GLN A 17 -45.44 -16.82 -27.88
CA GLN A 17 -44.03 -17.16 -27.86
C GLN A 17 -43.34 -16.09 -27.01
N ALA A 18 -43.30 -16.30 -25.69
CA ALA A 18 -42.46 -15.53 -24.82
C ALA A 18 -41.02 -15.72 -25.31
N ASP A 19 -40.40 -14.66 -25.83
CA ASP A 19 -38.98 -14.63 -26.19
C ASP A 19 -38.18 -14.85 -24.92
N SER A 20 -38.00 -16.12 -24.56
CA SER A 20 -37.40 -16.57 -23.30
C SER A 20 -35.91 -16.21 -23.23
N ASN A 21 -35.39 -15.61 -24.31
CA ASN A 21 -34.02 -15.18 -24.45
C ASN A 21 -33.88 -13.66 -24.41
N SER A 22 -34.98 -12.90 -24.26
CA SER A 22 -34.94 -11.42 -24.25
C SER A 22 -34.02 -10.88 -23.15
N ASP A 23 -34.12 -11.44 -21.95
CA ASP A 23 -33.35 -10.99 -20.79
C ASP A 23 -31.87 -11.38 -20.91
N TYR A 24 -31.60 -12.58 -21.42
CA TYR A 24 -30.25 -13.03 -21.73
C TYR A 24 -29.61 -12.15 -22.82
N ARG A 25 -30.36 -11.84 -23.88
CA ARG A 25 -29.90 -10.97 -24.98
C ARG A 25 -29.61 -9.58 -24.46
N ALA A 26 -30.54 -8.97 -23.71
CA ALA A 26 -30.35 -7.66 -23.10
C ALA A 26 -29.12 -7.62 -22.18
N GLY A 27 -28.93 -8.65 -21.35
CA GLY A 27 -27.75 -8.77 -20.49
C GLY A 27 -26.46 -8.95 -21.30
N SER A 28 -26.48 -9.77 -22.36
CA SER A 28 -25.33 -10.02 -23.22
C SER A 28 -24.93 -8.80 -24.06
N ASP A 29 -25.92 -8.03 -24.52
CA ASP A 29 -25.72 -6.81 -25.29
C ASP A 29 -25.17 -5.70 -24.39
N PHE A 30 -25.69 -5.58 -23.16
CA PHE A 30 -25.11 -4.70 -22.15
C PHE A 30 -23.65 -5.09 -21.83
N ALA A 31 -23.39 -6.38 -21.57
CA ALA A 31 -22.05 -6.88 -21.30
C ALA A 31 -21.07 -6.59 -22.45
N ARG A 32 -21.48 -6.83 -23.70
CA ARG A 32 -20.72 -6.47 -24.91
C ARG A 32 -20.50 -4.98 -25.05
N GLN A 33 -21.51 -4.18 -24.73
CA GLN A 33 -21.43 -2.73 -24.78
C GLN A 33 -20.37 -2.22 -23.80
N ILE A 34 -20.37 -2.70 -22.55
CA ILE A 34 -19.40 -2.28 -21.53
C ILE A 34 -18.05 -2.98 -21.63
N GLN A 35 -17.97 -4.08 -22.39
CA GLN A 35 -16.76 -4.84 -22.60
C GLN A 35 -15.68 -3.93 -23.19
N GLY A 36 -14.59 -3.78 -22.46
CA GLY A 36 -13.45 -2.97 -22.91
C GLY A 36 -13.58 -1.47 -22.67
N GLN A 37 -14.73 -0.94 -22.23
CA GLN A 37 -14.87 0.50 -21.93
C GLN A 37 -13.91 0.94 -20.82
N GLY A 38 -13.78 0.13 -19.76
CA GLY A 38 -12.85 0.39 -18.65
C GLY A 38 -11.37 0.23 -19.04
N THR A 39 -11.02 -0.80 -19.80
CA THR A 39 -9.64 -0.99 -20.26
C THR A 39 -9.22 0.03 -21.30
N GLY A 40 -10.14 0.44 -22.19
CA GLY A 40 -9.88 1.44 -23.22
C GLY A 40 -9.62 2.83 -22.64
N SER A 41 -10.31 3.19 -21.55
CA SER A 41 -10.10 4.47 -20.87
C SER A 41 -8.74 4.54 -20.15
N ILE A 42 -8.20 3.41 -19.68
CA ILE A 42 -6.86 3.36 -19.04
C ILE A 42 -5.74 3.18 -20.08
N GLN A 43 -5.97 2.46 -21.19
CA GLN A 43 -4.94 2.23 -22.22
C GLN A 43 -4.39 3.51 -22.85
N GLY A 44 -5.24 4.52 -23.04
CA GLY A 44 -4.84 5.82 -23.59
C GLY A 44 -4.41 6.83 -22.53
N PHE A 45 -4.46 6.49 -21.24
CA PHE A 45 -4.15 7.41 -20.17
C PHE A 45 -2.64 7.71 -20.17
N LYS A 46 -2.31 8.99 -20.32
CA LYS A 46 -0.94 9.49 -20.24
C LYS A 46 -0.78 10.32 -18.97
N PRO A 47 -0.21 9.75 -17.90
CA PRO A 47 -0.07 10.42 -16.62
C PRO A 47 0.66 11.77 -16.73
N GLN A 48 1.69 11.85 -17.58
CA GLN A 48 2.49 13.05 -17.81
C GLN A 48 1.66 14.23 -18.34
N GLU A 49 0.59 13.97 -19.09
CA GLU A 49 -0.26 14.99 -19.71
C GLU A 49 -1.45 15.36 -18.82
N SER A 50 -1.85 14.49 -17.89
CA SER A 50 -3.11 14.58 -17.15
C SER A 50 -2.96 14.85 -15.66
N ILE A 51 -1.80 14.53 -15.06
CA ILE A 51 -1.54 14.67 -13.63
C ILE A 51 -0.48 15.75 -13.43
N PRO A 52 -0.83 16.91 -12.83
CA PRO A 52 0.13 17.94 -12.49
C PRO A 52 1.27 17.39 -11.64
N SER A 53 2.50 17.78 -11.96
CA SER A 53 3.72 17.34 -11.27
C SER A 53 3.93 15.82 -11.26
N TYR A 54 3.34 15.07 -12.20
CA TYR A 54 3.63 13.65 -12.35
C TYR A 54 5.09 13.44 -12.71
N ASN A 55 5.77 12.68 -11.86
CA ASN A 55 7.09 12.14 -12.13
C ASN A 55 6.99 10.62 -12.15
N ALA A 56 7.37 9.99 -13.25
CA ALA A 56 7.41 8.53 -13.35
C ALA A 56 8.52 7.92 -12.48
N ASN A 57 9.56 8.69 -12.20
CA ASN A 57 10.73 8.29 -11.43
C ASN A 57 11.05 9.34 -10.35
N PRO A 58 10.20 9.48 -9.32
CA PRO A 58 10.51 10.33 -8.17
C PRO A 58 11.74 9.80 -7.43
N ASP A 59 12.47 10.67 -6.73
CA ASP A 59 13.66 10.28 -5.97
C ASP A 59 13.35 9.21 -4.91
N GLU A 60 12.10 9.22 -4.42
CA GLU A 60 11.55 8.27 -3.45
C GLU A 60 11.39 6.84 -4.00
N THR A 61 11.54 6.62 -5.32
CA THR A 61 11.59 5.26 -5.91
C THR A 61 12.68 4.40 -5.29
N LYS A 62 13.77 5.01 -4.78
CA LYS A 62 14.81 4.29 -4.04
C LYS A 62 14.31 3.66 -2.72
N TYR A 63 13.19 4.13 -2.18
CA TYR A 63 12.61 3.65 -0.93
C TYR A 63 11.46 2.65 -1.12
N TYR A 64 10.83 2.64 -2.29
CA TYR A 64 9.69 1.77 -2.57
C TYR A 64 9.94 0.92 -3.82
N GLY A 65 10.20 -0.38 -3.63
CA GLY A 65 10.44 -1.34 -4.73
C GLY A 65 9.21 -2.15 -5.17
N GLY A 66 8.01 -1.80 -4.69
CA GLY A 66 6.77 -2.53 -4.99
C GLY A 66 6.55 -3.78 -4.13
N VAL A 67 5.46 -4.51 -4.41
CA VAL A 67 5.02 -5.69 -3.63
C VAL A 67 5.98 -6.88 -3.70
N THR A 68 6.88 -6.89 -4.69
CA THR A 68 7.89 -7.92 -4.89
C THR A 68 9.24 -7.57 -4.28
N ALA A 69 9.44 -6.31 -3.85
CA ALA A 69 10.67 -5.92 -3.20
C ALA A 69 10.69 -6.44 -1.76
N GLY A 70 11.70 -7.24 -1.45
CA GLY A 70 11.87 -7.89 -0.14
C GLY A 70 12.39 -6.99 0.97
N GLY A 71 12.46 -5.66 0.79
CA GLY A 71 12.97 -4.79 1.84
C GLY A 71 13.10 -3.31 1.52
N ASP A 72 13.58 -2.60 2.54
CA ASP A 72 13.75 -1.16 2.73
C ASP A 72 15.18 -0.67 2.42
N GLY A 73 15.83 -1.26 1.41
CA GLY A 73 17.27 -1.08 1.15
C GLY A 73 17.73 0.37 1.04
N GLY A 74 16.95 1.24 0.37
CA GLY A 74 17.28 2.66 0.28
C GLY A 74 17.25 3.39 1.63
N LEU A 75 16.25 3.09 2.47
CA LEU A 75 16.14 3.70 3.81
C LEU A 75 17.30 3.25 4.71
N LYS A 76 17.65 1.97 4.67
CA LYS A 76 18.78 1.43 5.43
C LYS A 76 20.11 2.04 5.01
N ASN A 77 20.34 2.16 3.70
CA ASN A 77 21.57 2.75 3.17
C ASN A 77 21.71 4.21 3.57
N ASP A 78 20.64 5.01 3.42
CA ASP A 78 20.66 6.43 3.80
C ASP A 78 20.85 6.58 5.31
N GLY A 79 20.13 5.81 6.13
CA GLY A 79 20.28 5.84 7.58
C GLY A 79 21.68 5.43 8.06
N THR A 80 22.28 4.41 7.44
CA THR A 80 23.66 3.99 7.77
C THR A 80 24.68 5.04 7.35
N THR A 81 24.47 5.68 6.20
CA THR A 81 25.35 6.75 5.70
C THR A 81 25.28 7.98 6.60
N GLU A 82 24.08 8.40 6.99
CA GLU A 82 23.88 9.54 7.89
C GLU A 82 24.47 9.24 9.28
N TRP A 83 24.29 8.03 9.80
CA TRP A 83 24.93 7.62 11.06
C TRP A 83 26.46 7.69 10.98
N ALA A 84 27.05 7.25 9.86
CA ALA A 84 28.50 7.20 9.71
C ALA A 84 29.14 8.58 9.42
N THR A 85 28.44 9.45 8.69
CA THR A 85 29.03 10.67 8.13
C THR A 85 28.44 11.97 8.67
N GLY A 86 27.20 11.91 9.17
CA GLY A 86 26.45 13.03 9.69
C GLY A 86 26.97 13.55 11.03
N GLU A 87 26.66 14.81 11.31
CA GLU A 87 27.11 15.51 12.51
C GLU A 87 26.54 14.87 13.78
N THR A 88 25.29 14.41 13.73
CA THR A 88 24.65 13.72 14.86
C THR A 88 25.36 12.40 15.17
N GLY A 89 25.64 11.57 14.16
CA GLY A 89 26.33 10.30 14.35
C GLY A 89 27.76 10.47 14.87
N LYS A 90 28.48 11.48 14.36
CA LYS A 90 29.79 11.90 14.89
C LYS A 90 29.70 12.34 16.35
N THR A 91 28.76 13.23 16.68
CA THR A 91 28.56 13.74 18.04
C THR A 91 28.28 12.63 19.04
N ILE A 92 27.42 11.67 18.68
CA ILE A 92 27.13 10.52 19.53
C ILE A 92 28.40 9.69 19.74
N THR A 93 29.10 9.36 18.65
CA THR A 93 30.34 8.58 18.70
C THR A 93 31.39 9.27 19.56
N GLU A 94 31.61 10.57 19.36
CA GLU A 94 32.54 11.38 20.16
C GLU A 94 32.13 11.44 21.62
N SER A 95 30.84 11.57 21.93
CA SER A 95 30.35 11.56 23.32
C SER A 95 30.70 10.27 24.04
N PHE A 96 30.56 9.11 23.37
CA PHE A 96 30.96 7.83 23.94
C PHE A 96 32.48 7.69 24.06
N MET A 97 33.22 8.08 23.04
CA MET A 97 34.68 7.96 23.02
C MET A 97 35.37 8.90 24.01
N ASN A 98 34.79 10.07 24.25
CA ASN A 98 35.35 11.11 25.12
C ASN A 98 34.61 11.23 26.45
N LYS A 99 33.70 10.30 26.77
CA LYS A 99 33.03 10.28 28.08
C LYS A 99 34.10 10.18 29.17
N PRO A 100 34.11 11.09 30.17
CA PRO A 100 35.04 10.98 31.29
C PRO A 100 34.83 9.63 31.98
N LYS A 101 35.94 8.99 32.37
CA LYS A 101 35.89 7.75 33.15
C LYS A 101 35.02 7.98 34.38
N ASP A 102 34.17 7.02 34.69
CA ASP A 102 33.42 7.06 35.94
C ASP A 102 34.44 7.02 37.09
N ILE A 103 34.55 8.12 37.83
CA ILE A 103 35.43 8.21 38.98
C ILE A 103 34.68 7.58 40.16
N LEU A 104 35.18 6.43 40.63
CA LEU A 104 34.77 5.88 41.91
C LEU A 104 35.30 6.82 43.00
N SER A 105 34.44 7.70 43.51
CA SER A 105 34.80 8.56 44.63
C SER A 105 35.03 7.69 45.88
N PRO A 106 36.17 7.83 46.57
CA PRO A 106 36.36 7.22 47.89
C PRO A 106 35.29 7.66 48.90
N ASP A 107 34.68 8.83 48.70
CA ASP A 107 33.63 9.39 49.55
C ASP A 107 32.22 9.04 49.07
N ALA A 108 32.10 8.10 48.12
CA ALA A 108 30.79 7.67 47.65
C ALA A 108 29.98 7.05 48.80
N PRO A 109 28.67 7.34 48.92
CA PRO A 109 27.84 6.89 50.04
C PRO A 109 27.86 5.37 50.29
N PHE A 110 27.98 4.59 49.21
CA PHE A 110 28.07 3.13 49.28
C PHE A 110 29.42 2.61 49.81
N ILE A 111 30.50 3.37 49.65
CA ILE A 111 31.81 3.05 50.26
C ILE A 111 31.82 3.45 51.73
N GLN A 112 31.22 4.58 52.08
CA GLN A 112 31.15 5.05 53.47
C GLN A 112 30.43 4.05 54.37
N THR A 113 29.30 3.49 53.91
CA THR A 113 28.56 2.45 54.64
C THR A 113 29.43 1.23 54.95
N GLY A 114 30.30 0.82 54.02
CA GLY A 114 31.25 -0.27 54.25
C GLY A 114 32.32 0.06 55.30
N ARG A 115 32.83 1.30 55.31
CA ARG A 115 33.79 1.75 56.33
C ARG A 115 33.17 1.82 57.73
N ASP A 116 31.93 2.27 57.84
CA ASP A 116 31.24 2.38 59.13
C ASP A 116 30.98 1.01 59.77
N VAL A 117 30.85 -0.06 58.96
CA VAL A 117 30.74 -1.44 59.45
C VAL A 117 32.08 -1.97 59.99
N VAL A 118 33.20 -1.61 59.37
CA VAL A 118 34.54 -2.05 59.81
C VAL A 118 35.00 -1.34 61.10
N ASN A 119 34.55 -0.11 61.31
CA ASN A 119 34.90 0.70 62.48
C ASN A 119 33.97 0.49 63.70
N ARG A 120 33.08 -0.52 63.66
CA ARG A 120 32.27 -0.98 64.79
C ARG A 120 32.91 -2.17 65.48
#